data_AF-A0A349ZVX4-F1
#
_entry.id   AF-A0A349ZVX4-F1
#
_cell.length_a   1.000
_cell.length_b   1.000
_cell.length_c   1.000
_cell.angle_alpha   90.00
_cell.angle_beta   90.00
_cell.angle_gamma   90.00
#
_symmetry.space_group_name_H-M   'P 1'
#
loop_
_entity.id
_entity.type
_entity.pdbx_description
1 polymer ?
#
loop_
_entity_poly.entity_id
_entity_poly.type
_entity_poly.pdbx_seq_one_letter_code
_entity_poly.pdbx_strand_id
1 'polypeptide(L)' 'KSAYDAGCRRFDSAIKGIGGCPMAKDELVGNMPTEQVINFMAAEKIDHSLNLLNFESAYNQAKRIFHF' A
#
# COMPACT_ATOMS: atom_id res chain seq x y z
N LYS A 1 5.25 5.89 -10.54
CA LYS A 1 5.89 5.18 -11.68
C LYS A 1 7.39 5.45 -11.80
N SER A 2 7.87 6.69 -11.67
CA SER A 2 9.28 7.06 -11.87
C SER A 2 10.31 6.14 -11.19
N ALA A 3 10.08 5.74 -9.94
CA ALA A 3 10.98 4.80 -9.25
C ALA A 3 11.02 3.40 -9.92
N TYR A 4 9.87 2.90 -10.39
CA TYR A 4 9.83 1.63 -11.12
C TYR A 4 10.56 1.74 -12.46
N ASP A 5 10.33 2.83 -13.20
CA ASP A 5 11.01 3.09 -14.48
C ASP A 5 12.52 3.24 -14.29
N ALA A 6 12.96 3.80 -13.15
CA ALA A 6 14.37 3.90 -12.75
C ALA A 6 14.98 2.58 -12.25
N GLY A 7 14.23 1.48 -12.26
CA GLY A 7 14.73 0.15 -11.92
C GLY A 7 14.38 -0.36 -10.52
N CYS A 8 13.70 0.43 -9.68
CA CYS A 8 13.23 -0.07 -8.38
C CYS A 8 12.18 -1.17 -8.57
N ARG A 9 12.28 -2.26 -7.81
CA ARG A 9 11.34 -3.40 -7.83
C ARG A 9 10.78 -3.75 -6.47
N ARG A 10 11.29 -3.12 -5.41
CA ARG A 10 10.84 -3.28 -4.03
C ARG A 10 10.22 -1.96 -3.57
N PHE A 11 9.01 -2.04 -3.01
CA PHE A 11 8.24 -0.90 -2.55
C PHE A 11 7.63 -1.24 -1.20
N ASP A 12 7.91 -0.42 -0.20
CA ASP A 12 7.29 -0.54 1.11
C ASP A 12 5.95 0.19 1.09
N SER A 13 4.97 -0.38 1.77
CA SER A 13 3.60 0.14 1.85
C SER A 13 2.94 -0.33 3.14
N ALA A 14 1.83 0.31 3.51
CA ALA A 14 0.99 -0.12 4.62
C ALA A 14 -0.45 -0.29 4.15
N ILE A 15 -1.18 -1.26 4.71
CA ILE A 15 -2.61 -1.42 4.45
C ILE A 15 -3.33 -0.10 4.74
N LYS A 16 -4.13 0.41 3.79
CA LYS A 16 -4.83 1.70 3.89
C LYS A 16 -3.92 2.93 4.07
N GLY A 17 -2.61 2.77 3.92
CA GLY A 17 -1.63 3.82 4.18
C GLY A 17 -1.50 4.15 5.67
N ILE A 18 -1.87 3.23 6.56
CA ILE A 18 -1.82 3.43 8.01
C ILE A 18 -0.40 3.75 8.47
N GLY A 19 -0.32 4.63 9.46
CA GLY A 19 0.94 5.09 10.04
C GLY A 19 1.49 6.30 9.29
N GLY A 20 2.29 7.08 10.00
CA GLY A 20 2.73 8.38 9.53
C GLY A 20 3.75 8.98 10.50
N CYS A 21 4.40 10.06 10.08
CA CYS A 21 5.35 10.75 10.92
C CYS A 21 4.60 11.60 11.96
N PRO A 22 4.76 11.37 13.27
CA PRO A 22 4.07 12.14 14.32
C PRO A 22 4.41 13.64 14.28
N MET A 23 5.53 14.00 13.66
CA MET A 23 6.03 15.36 13.55
C MET A 23 5.50 16.12 12.32
N ALA A 24 4.83 15.42 11.40
CA ALA A 24 4.33 16.05 10.19
C ALA A 24 2.94 16.63 10.47
N LYS A 25 2.83 17.96 10.37
CA LYS A 25 1.67 18.74 10.81
C LYS A 25 0.44 18.66 9.89
N ASP A 26 0.54 17.98 8.74
CA ASP A 26 -0.50 17.92 7.71
C ASP A 26 -1.20 16.55 7.66
N GLU A 27 -2.47 16.57 7.23
CA GLU A 27 -3.35 15.38 7.05
C GLU A 27 -2.87 14.39 5.98
N LEU A 28 -1.83 14.74 5.20
CA LEU A 28 -1.36 13.98 4.03
C LEU A 28 -0.19 13.03 4.30
N VAL A 29 0.19 12.80 5.56
CA VAL A 29 1.46 12.12 5.89
C VAL A 29 1.22 10.67 6.30
N GLY A 30 0.54 9.92 5.42
CA GLY A 30 0.37 8.48 5.54
C GLY A 30 1.46 7.70 4.80
N ASN A 31 1.60 6.42 5.11
CA ASN A 31 2.35 5.51 4.24
C ASN A 31 1.63 5.33 2.89
N MET A 32 2.35 4.82 1.88
CA MET A 32 1.69 4.42 0.64
C MET A 32 0.70 3.27 0.91
N PRO A 33 -0.57 3.37 0.50
CA PRO A 33 -1.52 2.28 0.66
C PRO A 33 -1.13 1.07 -0.19
N THR A 34 -1.04 -0.11 0.42
CA THR A 34 -0.68 -1.36 -0.29
C THR A 34 -1.65 -1.66 -1.44
N GLU A 35 -2.94 -1.36 -1.28
CA GLU A 35 -3.93 -1.52 -2.34
C GLU A 35 -3.64 -0.65 -3.57
N GLN A 36 -3.05 0.54 -3.39
CA GLN A 36 -2.66 1.38 -4.53
C GLN A 36 -1.43 0.81 -5.24
N VAL A 37 -0.51 0.19 -4.51
CA VAL A 37 0.64 -0.52 -5.10
C VAL A 37 0.18 -1.73 -5.91
N ILE A 38 -0.76 -2.51 -5.40
CA ILE A 38 -1.36 -3.64 -6.12
C ILE A 38 -2.08 -3.15 -7.40
N ASN A 39 -2.88 -2.09 -7.30
CA ASN A 39 -3.55 -1.49 -8.47
C ASN A 39 -2.54 -1.01 -9.52
N PHE A 40 -1.45 -0.38 -9.10
CA PHE A 40 -0.36 0.02 -9.99
C PHE A 40 0.27 -1.20 -10.69
N MET A 41 0.59 -2.26 -9.94
CA MET A 41 1.15 -3.48 -10.52
C MET A 41 0.19 -4.11 -11.54
N ALA A 42 -1.10 -4.17 -11.23
CA ALA A 42 -2.12 -4.69 -12.14
C ALA A 42 -2.25 -3.84 -13.42
N ALA A 43 -2.29 -2.51 -13.29
CA ALA A 43 -2.41 -1.59 -14.42
C ALA A 43 -1.21 -1.67 -15.38
N GLU A 44 -0.02 -1.83 -14.84
CA GLU A 44 1.22 -1.97 -15.61
C GLU A 44 1.54 -3.42 -16.00
N LYS A 45 0.66 -4.38 -15.67
CA LYS A 45 0.83 -5.82 -15.92
C LYS A 45 2.14 -6.38 -15.35
N ILE A 46 2.48 -5.96 -14.13
CA ILE A 46 3.65 -6.39 -13.38
C ILE A 46 3.26 -7.55 -12.48
N ASP A 47 3.94 -8.69 -12.62
CA ASP A 47 3.73 -9.84 -11.76
C ASP A 47 4.19 -9.58 -10.32
N HIS A 48 3.44 -10.11 -9.37
CA HIS A 48 3.77 -10.11 -7.95
C HIS A 48 3.38 -11.44 -7.29
N SER A 49 4.00 -11.75 -6.15
CA SER A 49 3.74 -13.00 -5.41
C SER A 49 2.66 -12.86 -4.32
N LEU A 50 1.99 -11.72 -4.19
CA LEU A 50 0.93 -11.54 -3.18
C LEU A 50 -0.29 -12.41 -3.49
N ASN A 51 -0.78 -13.13 -2.49
CA ASN A 51 -2.08 -13.77 -2.52
C ASN A 51 -3.16 -12.72 -2.22
N LEU A 52 -3.96 -12.38 -3.22
CA LEU A 52 -4.96 -11.30 -3.11
C LEU A 52 -6.12 -11.63 -2.16
N LEU A 53 -6.50 -12.91 -2.01
CA LEU A 53 -7.53 -13.29 -1.04
C LEU A 53 -7.03 -13.12 0.40
N ASN A 54 -5.79 -13.52 0.67
CA ASN A 54 -5.19 -13.31 1.98
C ASN A 54 -5.03 -11.81 2.28
N PHE A 55 -4.66 -11.02 1.26
CA PHE A 55 -4.60 -9.56 1.39
C PHE A 55 -5.97 -8.96 1.72
N GLU A 56 -7.03 -9.36 1.02
CA GLU A 56 -8.40 -8.89 1.28
C GLU A 56 -8.85 -9.23 2.72
N SER A 57 -8.56 -10.45 3.19
CA SER A 57 -8.82 -10.85 4.58
C SER A 57 -8.07 -9.95 5.58
N ALA A 58 -6.78 -9.69 5.34
CA ALA A 58 -5.98 -8.81 6.18
C ALA A 58 -6.47 -7.35 6.15
N TYR A 59 -6.86 -6.85 4.97
CA TYR A 59 -7.44 -5.52 4.80
C TYR A 59 -8.74 -5.37 5.60
N ASN A 60 -9.63 -6.36 5.53
CA ASN A 60 -10.88 -6.37 6.32
C ASN A 60 -10.63 -6.45 7.82
N GLN A 61 -9.62 -7.20 8.26
CA GLN A 61 -9.22 -7.20 9.67
C GLN A 61 -8.68 -5.84 10.12
N ALA A 62 -7.86 -5.18 9.30
CA ALA A 62 -7.36 -3.84 9.59
C ALA A 62 -8.50 -2.82 9.72
N LYS A 63 -9.47 -2.82 8.80
CA LYS A 63 -10.69 -1.99 8.90
C LYS A 63 -11.38 -2.14 10.25
N ARG A 64 -11.55 -3.38 10.69
CA ARG A 64 -12.22 -3.70 11.96
C ARG A 64 -11.42 -3.20 13.17
N ILE A 65 -10.10 -3.36 13.17
CA ILE A 65 -9.22 -3.02 14.30
C ILE A 65 -9.06 -1.49 14.45
N PHE A 66 -8.87 -0.79 13.34
CA PHE A 66 -8.56 0.65 13.35
C PHE A 66 -9.78 1.53 13.08
N HIS A 67 -10.97 0.93 12.97
CA HIS A 67 -12.26 1.63 12.88
C HIS A 67 -12.36 2.62 11.71
N PHE A 68 -11.98 2.18 10.50
CA PHE A 68 -12.13 2.95 9.25
C PHE A 68 -13.01 2.24 8.22
#